data_AF-A0A965Q9P3-F1
#
_entry.id   AF-A0A965Q9P3-F1
#
_cell.length_a   1.000
_cell.length_b   1.000
_cell.length_c   1.000
_cell.angle_alpha   90.00
_cell.angle_beta   90.00
_cell.angle_gamma   90.00
#
_symmetry.space_group_name_H-M   'P 1'
#
loop_
_entity.id
_entity.type
_entity.pdbx_description
1 polymer ?
#
loop_
_entity_poly.entity_id
_entity_poly.type
_entity_poly.pdbx_seq_one_letter_code
_entity_poly.pdbx_strand_id
1 'polypeptide(L)'
;MSEPFSPRRLALGAAKKLFIDQPVSKATEPEHFAPPRLTPAAILEKNRMSRPRDRVLSNLEEMYREAFERAKASDDPSAQTSLDFAYRREQLYFEVLLDVRDALERR
;
A
#
# COMPACT_ATOMS: atom_id res chain seq x y z
N MET A 1 -58.65 -34.92 -18.61
CA MET A 1 -58.81 -33.48 -18.31
C MET A 1 -57.52 -32.79 -18.72
N SER A 2 -57.56 -32.12 -19.86
CA SER A 2 -56.41 -31.50 -20.53
C SER A 2 -56.20 -30.08 -20.02
N GLU A 3 -55.09 -29.83 -19.31
CA GLU A 3 -54.69 -28.47 -18.94
C GLU A 3 -54.37 -27.64 -20.21
N PRO A 4 -54.83 -26.38 -20.32
CA PRO A 4 -54.53 -25.57 -21.49
C PRO A 4 -53.08 -25.10 -21.46
N PHE A 5 -52.36 -25.42 -22.54
CA PHE A 5 -51.04 -24.84 -22.85
C PHE A 5 -51.10 -23.32 -22.74
N SER A 6 -50.50 -22.79 -21.68
CA SER A 6 -50.52 -21.37 -21.36
C SER A 6 -49.24 -20.71 -21.87
N PRO A 7 -49.25 -20.03 -23.04
CA PRO A 7 -48.04 -19.49 -23.68
C PRO A 7 -47.33 -18.42 -22.82
N ARG A 8 -48.08 -17.77 -21.91
CA ARG A 8 -47.54 -16.81 -20.94
C ARG A 8 -46.54 -17.42 -19.95
N ARG A 9 -46.73 -18.69 -19.54
CA ARG A 9 -45.81 -19.38 -18.62
C ARG A 9 -44.48 -19.75 -19.30
N LEU A 10 -44.53 -20.11 -20.57
CA LEU A 10 -43.35 -20.41 -21.40
C LEU A 10 -42.50 -19.15 -21.63
N ALA A 11 -43.15 -18.02 -21.92
CA ALA A 11 -42.47 -16.73 -22.08
C ALA A 11 -41.78 -16.26 -20.78
N LEU A 12 -42.41 -16.47 -19.62
CA LEU A 12 -41.83 -16.08 -18.33
C LEU A 12 -40.63 -16.97 -17.93
N GLY A 13 -40.66 -18.26 -18.30
CA GLY A 13 -39.52 -19.18 -18.08
C GLY A 13 -38.31 -18.85 -18.96
N ALA A 14 -38.53 -18.47 -20.23
CA ALA A 14 -37.48 -18.06 -21.15
C ALA A 14 -36.82 -16.73 -20.72
N ALA A 15 -37.62 -15.76 -20.25
CA ALA A 15 -37.10 -14.50 -19.73
C ALA A 15 -36.28 -14.71 -18.44
N LYS A 16 -36.73 -15.59 -17.52
CA LYS A 16 -36.02 -15.88 -16.27
C LYS A 16 -34.62 -16.47 -16.50
N LYS A 17 -34.44 -17.31 -17.53
CA LYS A 17 -33.12 -17.87 -17.89
C LYS A 17 -32.14 -16.82 -18.42
N LEU A 18 -32.62 -15.79 -19.10
CA LEU A 18 -31.76 -14.70 -19.59
C LEU A 18 -31.31 -13.74 -18.49
N PHE A 19 -32.15 -13.52 -17.46
CA PHE A 19 -31.86 -12.55 -16.39
C PHE A 19 -31.21 -13.14 -15.14
N ILE A 20 -31.46 -14.42 -14.81
CA ILE A 20 -31.03 -15.01 -13.53
C ILE A 20 -29.82 -15.95 -13.68
N ASP A 21 -29.66 -16.58 -14.84
CA ASP A 21 -28.69 -17.67 -15.04
C ASP A 21 -27.51 -17.28 -15.92
N GLN A 22 -27.32 -15.99 -16.22
CA GLN A 22 -26.04 -15.56 -16.77
C GLN A 22 -25.04 -15.61 -15.61
N PRO A 23 -24.07 -16.57 -15.58
CA PRO A 23 -22.97 -16.42 -14.66
C PRO A 23 -22.35 -15.08 -15.04
N VAL A 24 -22.28 -14.16 -14.09
CA VAL A 24 -21.49 -12.94 -14.25
C VAL A 24 -20.11 -13.46 -14.63
N SER A 25 -19.80 -13.42 -15.92
CA SER A 25 -18.49 -13.78 -16.43
C SER A 25 -17.60 -12.89 -15.60
N LYS A 26 -16.79 -13.48 -14.71
CA LYS A 26 -15.75 -12.74 -14.01
C LYS A 26 -14.96 -12.12 -15.14
N ALA A 27 -15.24 -10.85 -15.40
CA ALA A 27 -14.40 -10.03 -16.23
C ALA A 27 -13.08 -10.07 -15.47
N THR A 28 -12.18 -10.93 -15.90
CA THR A 28 -10.77 -10.81 -15.62
C THR A 28 -10.41 -9.49 -16.28
N GLU A 29 -10.59 -8.40 -15.54
CA GLU A 29 -10.00 -7.13 -15.92
C GLU A 29 -8.52 -7.42 -16.13
N PRO A 30 -7.92 -7.01 -17.26
CA PRO A 30 -6.49 -7.11 -17.41
C PRO A 30 -5.87 -6.31 -16.26
N GLU A 31 -5.18 -7.03 -15.36
CA GLU A 31 -4.48 -6.55 -14.13
C GLU A 31 -3.59 -5.32 -14.36
N HIS A 32 -3.38 -4.92 -15.62
CA HIS A 32 -2.58 -3.78 -16.03
C HIS A 32 -3.27 -2.41 -15.98
N PHE A 33 -4.61 -2.33 -15.95
CA PHE A 33 -5.34 -1.05 -16.05
C PHE A 33 -6.19 -0.67 -14.83
N ALA A 34 -6.25 -1.51 -13.80
CA ALA A 34 -6.89 -1.12 -12.54
C ALA A 34 -5.98 -0.15 -11.78
N PRO A 35 -6.46 1.05 -11.35
CA PRO A 35 -5.68 1.89 -10.46
C PRO A 35 -5.36 1.08 -9.20
N PRO A 36 -4.11 1.15 -8.69
CA PRO A 36 -3.66 0.30 -7.61
C PRO A 36 -4.59 0.50 -6.41
N ARG A 37 -5.31 -0.56 -6.03
CA ARG A 37 -6.17 -0.50 -4.85
C ARG A 37 -5.27 -0.15 -3.66
N LEU A 38 -5.61 0.89 -2.90
CA LEU A 38 -4.93 1.24 -1.64
C LEU A 38 -5.30 0.27 -0.52
N THR A 39 -5.28 -1.03 -0.81
CA THR A 39 -5.45 -2.04 0.24
C THR A 39 -4.12 -2.19 0.98
N PRO A 40 -4.15 -2.47 2.29
CA PRO A 40 -2.92 -2.74 3.05
C PRO A 40 -2.06 -3.84 2.40
N ALA A 41 -2.69 -4.88 1.85
CA ALA A 41 -2.02 -5.94 1.12
C ALA A 41 -1.30 -5.44 -0.14
N ALA A 42 -1.98 -4.67 -1.01
CA ALA A 42 -1.36 -4.16 -2.24
C ALA A 42 -0.28 -3.11 -1.98
N ILE A 43 -0.41 -2.31 -0.92
CA ILE A 43 0.62 -1.35 -0.49
C ILE A 43 1.87 -2.10 0.00
N LEU A 44 1.68 -3.18 0.76
CA LEU A 44 2.78 -4.01 1.27
C LEU A 44 3.43 -4.83 0.15
N GLU A 45 2.64 -5.35 -0.78
CA GLU A 45 3.11 -6.14 -1.93
C GLU A 45 3.88 -5.27 -2.94
N LYS A 46 3.39 -4.04 -3.21
CA LYS A 46 4.11 -3.05 -4.03
C LYS A 46 5.37 -2.52 -3.34
N ASN A 47 5.40 -2.50 -1.99
CA ASN A 47 6.57 -2.14 -1.20
C ASN A 47 7.47 -3.33 -0.82
N ARG A 48 7.27 -4.53 -1.40
CA ARG A 48 8.26 -5.62 -1.25
C ARG A 48 9.66 -5.23 -1.75
N MET A 49 9.75 -4.19 -2.57
CA MET A 49 11.00 -3.46 -2.79
C MET A 49 11.28 -2.53 -1.60
N SER A 50 11.43 -3.10 -0.40
CA SER A 50 11.87 -2.35 0.78
C SER A 50 13.22 -1.73 0.40
N ARG A 51 13.37 -0.40 0.51
CA ARG A 51 14.69 0.22 0.32
C ARG A 51 15.68 -0.51 1.25
N PRO A 52 16.88 -0.89 0.78
CA PRO A 52 17.83 -1.57 1.65
C PRO A 52 18.08 -0.71 2.88
N ARG A 53 18.12 -1.34 4.06
CA ARG A 53 18.26 -0.67 5.37
C ARG A 53 19.35 0.41 5.32
N ASP A 54 20.49 0.04 4.77
CA ASP A 54 21.66 0.89 4.69
C ASP A 54 21.39 2.17 3.87
N ARG A 55 20.54 2.10 2.85
CA ARG A 55 20.11 3.27 2.06
C ARG A 55 19.18 4.19 2.85
N VAL A 56 18.33 3.65 3.72
CA VAL A 56 17.45 4.47 4.57
C VAL A 56 18.29 5.23 5.60
N LEU A 57 19.22 4.54 6.26
CA LEU A 57 20.10 5.14 7.26
C LEU A 57 21.07 6.16 6.63
N SER A 58 21.67 5.83 5.48
CA SER A 58 22.56 6.74 4.75
C SER A 58 21.85 8.03 4.35
N ASN A 59 20.60 7.95 3.88
CA ASN A 59 19.84 9.14 3.52
C ASN A 59 19.52 10.03 4.73
N LEU A 60 19.24 9.44 5.89
CA LEU A 60 18.99 10.18 7.13
C LEU A 60 20.26 10.92 7.56
N GLU A 61 21.40 10.22 7.56
CA GLU A 61 22.70 10.79 7.91
C GLU A 61 23.08 11.95 6.99
N GLU A 62 22.91 11.79 5.68
CA GLU A 62 23.20 12.84 4.70
C GLU A 62 22.34 14.10 4.92
N MET A 63 21.03 13.93 5.08
CA MET A 63 20.09 15.03 5.33
C MET A 63 20.44 15.81 6.61
N TYR A 64 20.75 15.10 7.70
CA TYR A 64 21.12 15.74 8.97
C TYR A 64 22.50 16.38 8.93
N ARG A 65 23.47 15.76 8.25
CA ARG A 65 24.80 16.35 8.06
C ARG A 65 24.71 17.66 7.28
N GLU A 66 23.96 17.70 6.20
CA GLU A 66 23.76 18.94 5.43
C GLU A 66 23.06 20.03 6.25
N ALA A 67 22.03 19.67 7.01
CA ALA A 67 21.34 20.61 7.88
C ALA A 67 22.26 21.15 8.97
N PHE A 68 23.10 20.29 9.56
CA PHE A 68 24.05 20.66 10.60
C PHE A 68 25.15 21.57 10.06
N GLU A 69 25.73 21.26 8.90
CA GLU A 69 26.72 22.12 8.25
C GLU A 69 26.13 23.49 7.88
N ARG A 70 24.86 23.54 7.46
CA ARG A 70 24.15 24.80 7.22
C ARG A 70 23.96 25.61 8.51
N ALA A 71 23.59 24.97 9.61
CA ALA A 71 23.45 25.61 10.93
C ALA A 71 24.80 26.08 11.49
N LYS A 72 25.87 25.36 11.18
CA LYS A 72 27.25 25.74 11.51
C LYS A 72 27.71 26.96 10.69
N ALA A 73 27.39 26.99 9.40
CA ALA A 73 27.69 28.14 8.54
C ALA A 73 26.93 29.41 8.96
N SER A 74 25.75 29.28 9.59
CA SER A 74 24.98 30.38 10.14
C SER A 74 25.33 30.73 11.61
N ASP A 75 26.31 30.06 12.20
CA ASP A 75 26.75 30.24 13.60
C ASP A 75 25.59 30.17 14.63
N ASP A 76 24.64 29.26 14.40
CA ASP A 76 23.48 29.06 15.27
C ASP A 76 23.65 27.79 16.16
N PRO A 77 24.11 27.94 17.42
CA PRO A 77 24.32 26.82 18.33
C PRO A 77 23.01 26.18 18.83
N SER A 78 21.91 26.93 18.84
CA SER A 78 20.59 26.41 19.23
C SER A 78 20.05 25.46 18.18
N ALA A 79 20.19 25.83 16.90
CA ALA A 79 19.84 24.97 15.78
C ALA A 79 20.69 23.70 15.74
N GLN A 80 22.00 23.81 15.97
CA GLN A 80 22.91 22.64 16.03
C GLN A 80 22.49 21.65 17.13
N THR A 81 22.21 22.16 18.34
CA THR A 81 21.77 21.32 19.47
C THR A 81 20.44 20.63 19.16
N SER A 82 19.49 21.38 18.59
CA SER A 82 18.17 20.85 18.23
C SER A 82 18.28 19.76 17.15
N LEU A 83 19.16 19.95 16.17
CA LEU A 83 19.42 18.97 15.11
C LEU A 83 20.06 17.69 15.66
N ASP A 84 21.00 17.77 16.62
CA ASP A 84 21.60 16.58 17.24
C ASP A 84 20.55 15.75 18.00
N PHE A 85 19.69 16.40 18.80
CA PHE A 85 18.61 15.69 19.49
C PHE A 85 17.59 15.08 18.52
N ALA A 86 17.24 15.79 17.45
CA ALA A 86 16.31 15.29 16.45
C ALA A 86 16.88 14.08 15.70
N TYR A 87 18.15 14.15 15.28
CA TYR A 87 18.85 13.03 14.64
C TYR A 87 18.84 11.77 15.50
N ARG A 88 19.19 11.88 16.79
CA ARG A 88 19.21 10.73 17.72
C ARG A 88 17.83 10.12 17.93
N ARG A 89 16.80 10.95 18.06
CA ARG A 89 15.42 10.50 18.20
C ARG A 89 14.96 9.74 16.95
N GLU A 90 15.28 10.25 15.78
CA GLU A 90 14.85 9.66 14.52
C GLU A 90 15.62 8.39 14.16
N GLN A 91 16.91 8.33 14.50
CA GLN A 91 17.70 7.11 14.44
C GLN A 91 17.03 5.98 15.26
N LEU A 92 16.65 6.27 16.52
CA LEU A 92 15.97 5.31 17.38
C LEU A 92 14.62 4.86 16.79
N TYR A 93 13.85 5.77 16.20
CA TYR A 93 12.58 5.42 15.55
C TYR A 93 12.79 4.50 14.35
N PHE A 94 13.80 4.75 13.51
CA PHE A 94 14.10 3.87 12.39
C PHE A 94 14.58 2.51 12.85
N GLU A 95 15.42 2.42 13.87
CA GLU A 95 15.86 1.14 14.45
C GLU A 95 14.66 0.29 14.89
N VAL A 96 13.73 0.86 15.66
CA VAL A 96 12.52 0.16 16.10
C VAL A 96 11.65 -0.28 14.92
N LEU A 97 11.48 0.58 13.90
CA LEU A 97 10.69 0.23 12.72
C LEU A 97 11.33 -0.89 11.90
N LEU A 98 12.66 -0.88 11.79
CA LEU A 98 13.42 -1.93 11.12
C LEU A 98 13.34 -3.25 11.89
N ASP A 99 13.44 -3.22 13.22
CA ASP A 99 13.25 -4.40 14.07
C ASP A 99 11.85 -5.02 13.87
N VAL A 100 10.81 -4.18 13.81
CA VAL A 100 9.44 -4.64 13.55
C VAL A 100 9.31 -5.23 12.15
N ARG A 101 9.91 -4.60 11.12
CA ARG A 101 9.91 -5.15 9.75
C ARG A 101 10.58 -6.52 9.73
N ASP A 102 11.76 -6.64 10.32
CA ASP A 102 12.52 -7.88 10.36
C ASP A 102 11.75 -8.97 11.14
N ALA A 103 10.98 -8.62 12.17
CA ALA A 103 10.10 -9.54 12.88
C ALA A 103 8.89 -10.02 12.04
N LEU A 104 8.37 -9.17 11.15
CA LEU A 104 7.29 -9.51 10.22
C LEU A 104 7.78 -10.39 9.06
N GLU A 105 8.98 -10.15 8.55
CA GLU A 105 9.58 -10.93 7.46
C GLU A 105 9.97 -12.36 7.88
N ARG A 106 10.22 -12.58 9.18
CA ARG A 106 10.55 -13.89 9.75
C ARG A 106 9.32 -14.78 10.05
N ARG A 107 8.09 -14.29 9.84
CA ARG A 107 6.83 -15.04 9.99
C ARG A 107 6.38 -15.64 8.66
#